data_AF-A0A521SHR1-F1
#
_entry.id   AF-A0A521SHR1-F1
#
_cell.length_a   1.000
_cell.length_b   1.000
_cell.length_c   1.000
_cell.angle_alpha   90.00
_cell.angle_beta   90.00
_cell.angle_gamma   90.00
#
_symmetry.space_group_name_H-M   'P 1'
#
loop_
_entity.id
_entity.type
_entity.pdbx_description
1 polymer ?
#
loop_
_entity_poly.entity_id
_entity_poly.type
_entity_poly.pdbx_seq_one_letter_code
_entity_poly.pdbx_strand_id
1 'polypeptide(L)'
;KCRIEGCSHTEPSGISPPISAKRAGGTFFQEKGCAACQYTGFSERCGIFEVLTLSTKLRELIAAGATEQEIRSMAVALGMGSMVEDGFKKAGTGITTTEEVIRVVEMEEVFNIFCPECTRSLHLDYLICPHCGCASPYVCASCGKFLQPEWTVCPYCRHAAQRSANRRE
;
A
#
# COMPACT_ATOMS: atom_id res chain seq x y z
N LYS A 1 -14.25 13.34 2.14
CA LYS A 1 -15.63 13.09 1.62
C LYS A 1 -16.55 14.25 1.98
N CYS A 2 -17.39 14.72 1.07
CA CYS A 2 -18.41 15.72 1.34
C CYS A 2 -19.50 15.12 2.23
N ARG A 3 -19.69 15.72 3.42
CA ARG A 3 -20.74 15.37 4.38
C ARG A 3 -21.80 16.46 4.54
N ILE A 4 -21.83 17.43 3.62
CA ILE A 4 -22.79 18.53 3.66
C ILE A 4 -24.18 18.00 3.30
N GLU A 5 -25.20 18.44 4.04
CA GLU A 5 -26.60 18.09 3.76
C GLU A 5 -26.99 18.43 2.31
N GLY A 6 -27.65 17.50 1.62
CA GLY A 6 -28.04 17.64 0.21
C GLY A 6 -27.05 17.10 -0.82
N CYS A 7 -25.94 16.48 -0.40
CA CYS A 7 -25.02 15.81 -1.30
C CYS A 7 -25.57 14.42 -1.72
N SER A 8 -25.70 14.15 -3.03
CA SER A 8 -26.03 12.83 -3.56
C SER A 8 -24.83 11.88 -3.36
N HIS A 9 -24.79 11.22 -2.21
CA HIS A 9 -23.59 10.59 -1.68
C HIS A 9 -23.11 9.36 -2.47
N THR A 10 -21.79 9.33 -2.68
CA THR A 10 -20.86 8.18 -2.74
C THR A 10 -21.44 6.81 -3.08
N GLU A 11 -20.97 6.24 -4.18
CA GLU A 11 -21.13 4.82 -4.47
C GLU A 11 -20.02 4.01 -3.79
N PRO A 12 -20.28 2.73 -3.45
CA PRO A 12 -19.23 1.79 -3.11
C PRO A 12 -18.19 1.80 -4.23
N SER A 13 -16.92 1.93 -3.88
CA SER A 13 -15.85 1.87 -4.88
C SER A 13 -15.90 0.52 -5.59
N GLY A 14 -16.13 0.51 -6.91
CA GLY A 14 -16.06 -0.71 -7.73
C GLY A 14 -14.63 -1.25 -7.90
N ILE A 15 -13.64 -0.52 -7.40
CA ILE A 15 -12.21 -0.85 -7.44
C ILE A 15 -11.89 -1.71 -6.21
N SER A 16 -11.21 -2.84 -6.42
CA SER A 16 -10.72 -3.64 -5.30
C SER A 16 -9.65 -2.85 -4.54
N PRO A 17 -9.82 -2.62 -3.23
CA PRO A 17 -8.86 -1.87 -2.42
C PRO A 17 -7.47 -2.53 -2.45
N PRO A 18 -6.38 -1.75 -2.36
CA PRO A 18 -5.03 -2.31 -2.22
C PRO A 18 -4.94 -3.22 -0.99
N ILE A 19 -3.94 -4.12 -0.94
CA ILE A 19 -3.86 -5.16 0.12
C ILE A 19 -3.85 -4.52 1.53
N SER A 20 -3.19 -3.38 1.69
CA SER A 20 -3.16 -2.59 2.93
C SER A 20 -4.56 -2.09 3.33
N ALA A 21 -5.38 -1.67 2.36
CA ALA A 21 -6.79 -1.34 2.58
C ALA A 21 -7.64 -2.56 2.88
N LYS A 22 -7.38 -3.70 2.23
CA LYS A 22 -8.08 -4.96 2.50
C LYS A 22 -7.85 -5.45 3.94
N ARG A 23 -6.65 -5.23 4.50
CA ARG A 23 -6.31 -5.51 5.91
C ARG A 23 -7.01 -4.57 6.90
N ALA A 24 -7.22 -3.31 6.53
CA ALA A 24 -7.93 -2.34 7.36
C ALA A 24 -9.42 -2.71 7.54
N GLY A 25 -10.01 -3.40 6.55
CA GLY A 25 -11.42 -3.76 6.55
C GLY A 25 -12.34 -2.54 6.38
N GLY A 26 -13.65 -2.78 6.32
CA GLY A 26 -14.66 -1.72 6.19
C GLY A 26 -15.16 -1.50 4.77
N THR A 27 -15.90 -0.40 4.60
CA THR A 27 -16.55 -0.05 3.33
C THR A 27 -15.82 1.13 2.70
N PHE A 28 -15.36 0.94 1.47
CA PHE A 28 -14.65 1.95 0.71
C PHE A 28 -15.61 2.69 -0.23
N PHE A 29 -15.37 3.98 -0.37
CA PHE A 29 -16.25 4.89 -1.08
C PHE A 29 -15.44 5.71 -2.06
N GLN A 30 -16.05 5.99 -3.20
CA GLN A 30 -15.54 6.96 -4.16
C GLN A 30 -16.29 8.29 -4.00
N GLU A 31 -15.58 9.40 -4.11
CA GLU A 31 -16.19 10.72 -4.04
C GLU A 31 -17.07 11.02 -5.26
N LYS A 32 -18.25 11.60 -5.00
CA LYS A 32 -19.07 12.27 -6.02
C LYS A 32 -19.18 13.74 -5.63
N GLY A 33 -18.91 14.62 -6.60
CA GLY A 33 -19.03 16.06 -6.43
C GLY A 33 -20.49 16.52 -6.40
N CYS A 34 -20.79 17.52 -5.59
CA CYS A 34 -22.07 18.24 -5.58
C CYS A 34 -21.83 19.75 -5.46
N ALA A 35 -22.86 20.57 -5.71
CA ALA A 35 -22.75 22.02 -5.60
C ALA A 35 -22.23 22.48 -4.22
N ALA A 36 -22.62 21.78 -3.14
CA ALA A 36 -22.22 22.13 -1.78
C ALA A 36 -20.71 21.93 -1.51
N CYS A 37 -20.07 20.96 -2.14
CA CYS A 37 -18.60 20.79 -2.09
C CYS A 37 -17.87 21.36 -3.31
N GLN A 38 -18.53 22.24 -4.08
CA GLN A 38 -17.97 22.80 -5.31
C GLN A 38 -17.49 21.71 -6.29
N TYR A 39 -18.24 20.61 -6.33
CA TYR A 39 -17.98 19.43 -7.16
C TYR A 39 -16.65 18.72 -6.90
N THR A 40 -15.96 19.02 -5.79
CA THR A 40 -14.71 18.33 -5.41
C THR A 40 -14.95 16.95 -4.82
N GLY A 41 -16.10 16.75 -4.17
CA GLY A 41 -16.37 15.54 -3.39
C GLY A 41 -15.76 15.54 -1.98
N PHE A 42 -15.16 16.66 -1.55
CA PHE A 42 -14.54 16.86 -0.24
C PHE A 42 -14.99 18.18 0.40
N SER A 43 -15.12 18.22 1.72
CA SER A 43 -15.53 19.44 2.45
C SER A 43 -14.64 19.76 3.65
N GLU A 44 -13.83 18.81 4.10
CA GLU A 44 -12.99 18.95 5.29
C GLU A 44 -11.64 18.26 5.07
N ARG A 45 -10.69 18.54 5.95
CA ARG A 45 -9.38 17.87 5.99
C ARG A 45 -9.32 16.95 7.21
N CYS A 46 -8.73 15.77 7.05
CA CYS A 46 -8.36 14.90 8.16
C CYS A 46 -6.84 14.66 8.12
N GLY A 47 -6.20 14.70 9.29
CA GLY A 47 -4.79 14.29 9.40
C GLY A 47 -4.67 12.78 9.34
N ILE A 48 -3.58 12.28 8.77
CA ILE A 48 -3.08 10.91 8.91
C ILE A 48 -1.76 10.97 9.66
N PHE A 49 -1.51 10.04 10.57
CA PHE A 49 -0.43 10.16 11.54
C PHE A 49 0.41 8.90 11.63
N GLU A 50 1.71 9.10 11.72
CA GLU A 50 2.69 8.12 12.16
C GLU A 50 3.36 8.70 13.40
N VAL A 51 3.30 7.98 14.53
CA VAL A 51 3.74 8.49 15.83
C VAL A 51 4.80 7.58 16.43
N LEU A 52 6.05 8.01 16.31
CA LEU A 52 7.19 7.34 16.94
C LEU A 52 7.29 7.70 18.42
N THR A 53 6.98 6.74 19.29
CA THR A 53 7.15 6.92 20.73
C THR A 53 8.54 6.43 21.16
N LEU A 54 9.36 7.32 21.74
CA LEU A 54 10.74 7.00 22.15
C LEU A 54 10.81 6.13 23.41
N SER A 55 10.74 4.81 23.21
CA SER A 55 11.00 3.80 24.23
C SER A 55 12.48 3.72 24.63
N THR A 56 12.78 3.06 25.75
CA THR A 56 14.17 2.82 26.18
C THR A 56 14.98 2.09 25.09
N LYS A 57 14.41 1.06 24.45
CA LYS A 57 15.06 0.30 23.37
C LYS A 57 15.41 1.17 22.16
N LEU A 58 14.50 2.07 21.77
CA LEU A 58 14.76 2.99 20.67
C LEU A 58 15.85 4.01 21.02
N ARG A 59 15.90 4.49 22.26
CA ARG A 59 16.98 5.38 22.72
C ARG A 59 18.34 4.69 22.68
N GLU A 60 18.41 3.43 23.07
CA GLU A 60 19.64 2.63 22.99
C GLU A 60 20.11 2.45 21.53
N LEU A 61 19.19 2.13 20.62
CA LEU A 61 19.50 2.01 19.19
C LEU A 61 20.00 3.34 18.60
N ILE A 62 19.35 4.45 18.93
CA ILE A 62 19.79 5.78 18.50
C ILE A 62 21.19 6.08 19.03
N ALA A 63 21.45 5.82 20.32
CA ALA A 63 22.77 6.03 20.93
C ALA A 63 23.86 5.14 20.32
N ALA A 64 23.50 3.95 19.84
CA ALA A 64 24.41 3.03 19.14
C ALA A 64 24.64 3.39 17.66
N GLY A 65 24.00 4.43 17.13
CA GLY A 65 24.12 4.83 15.72
C GLY A 65 23.42 3.86 14.76
N ALA A 66 22.33 3.22 15.21
CA ALA A 66 21.53 2.34 14.39
C ALA A 66 21.02 3.04 13.12
N THR A 67 20.88 2.28 12.05
CA THR A 67 20.32 2.72 10.78
C THR A 67 18.84 3.06 10.91
N GLU A 68 18.31 3.85 9.98
CA GLU A 68 16.87 4.16 9.91
C GLU A 68 16.02 2.88 9.89
N GLN A 69 16.45 1.87 9.12
CA GLN A 69 15.73 0.61 8.98
C GLN A 69 15.63 -0.15 10.30
N GLU A 70 16.70 -0.16 11.11
CA GLU A 70 16.70 -0.80 12.42
C GLU A 70 15.77 -0.07 13.40
N ILE A 71 15.80 1.26 13.40
CA ILE A 71 14.91 2.11 14.21
C ILE A 71 13.45 1.88 13.81
N ARG A 72 13.15 1.91 12.51
CA ARG A 72 11.80 1.67 11.97
C ARG A 72 11.29 0.28 12.33
N SER A 73 12.12 -0.75 12.14
CA SER A 73 11.77 -2.13 12.47
C SER A 73 11.44 -2.30 13.97
N MET A 74 12.25 -1.69 14.85
CA MET A 74 11.98 -1.69 16.29
C MET A 74 10.70 -0.92 16.64
N ALA A 75 10.47 0.23 16.02
CA ALA A 75 9.29 1.05 16.27
C ALA A 75 7.99 0.30 15.89
N VAL A 76 7.96 -0.35 14.73
CA VAL A 76 6.84 -1.18 14.29
C VAL A 76 6.63 -2.37 15.24
N ALA A 77 7.71 -3.03 15.67
CA ALA A 77 7.64 -4.13 16.64
C ALA A 77 7.07 -3.68 18.00
N LEU A 78 7.23 -2.40 18.36
CA LEU A 78 6.66 -1.79 19.56
C LEU A 78 5.23 -1.25 19.35
N GLY A 79 4.63 -1.49 18.19
CA GLY A 79 3.25 -1.12 17.90
C GLY A 79 3.06 0.23 17.22
N MET A 80 4.12 0.85 16.69
CA MET A 80 3.98 2.01 15.82
C MET A 80 3.23 1.61 14.54
N GLY A 81 2.08 2.24 14.30
CA GLY A 81 1.37 2.12 13.02
C GLY A 81 1.92 3.13 12.01
N SER A 82 1.93 2.75 10.73
CA SER A 82 2.38 3.63 9.66
C SER A 82 1.29 4.60 9.21
N MET A 83 1.71 5.65 8.50
CA MET A 83 0.79 6.60 7.88
C MET A 83 -0.17 5.93 6.88
N VAL A 84 0.31 4.93 6.12
CA VAL A 84 -0.50 4.12 5.21
C VAL A 84 -1.62 3.39 5.95
N GLU A 85 -1.30 2.74 7.08
CA GLU A 85 -2.28 1.99 7.86
C GLU A 85 -3.37 2.88 8.45
N ASP A 86 -2.98 4.03 9.00
CA ASP A 86 -3.92 5.01 9.54
C ASP A 86 -4.82 5.59 8.43
N GLY A 87 -4.23 5.94 7.28
CA GLY A 87 -4.97 6.40 6.12
C GLY A 87 -6.03 5.40 5.65
N PHE A 88 -5.66 4.12 5.50
CA PHE A 88 -6.62 3.11 5.06
C PHE A 88 -7.67 2.74 6.11
N LYS A 89 -7.34 2.78 7.41
CA LYS A 89 -8.36 2.66 8.48
C LYS A 89 -9.39 3.80 8.39
N LYS A 90 -8.94 5.02 8.12
CA LYS A 90 -9.83 6.18 7.90
C LYS A 90 -10.64 6.05 6.62
N ALA A 91 -10.07 5.47 5.57
CA ALA A 91 -10.80 5.19 4.34
C ALA A 91 -11.90 4.15 4.56
N GLY A 92 -11.60 3.04 5.24
CA GLY A 92 -12.56 1.96 5.53
C GLY A 92 -13.69 2.36 6.48
N THR A 93 -13.49 3.42 7.26
CA THR A 93 -14.52 4.04 8.13
C THR A 93 -15.27 5.19 7.45
N GLY A 94 -14.98 5.50 6.17
CA GLY A 94 -15.66 6.54 5.41
C GLY A 94 -15.27 7.98 5.78
N ILE A 95 -14.11 8.17 6.42
CA ILE A 95 -13.56 9.50 6.73
C ILE A 95 -12.90 10.09 5.47
N THR A 96 -12.11 9.29 4.77
CA THR A 96 -11.45 9.65 3.51
C THR A 96 -11.72 8.60 2.42
N THR A 97 -11.12 8.74 1.23
CA THR A 97 -11.18 7.76 0.14
C THR A 97 -9.84 7.08 -0.05
N THR A 98 -9.84 5.90 -0.67
CA THR A 98 -8.61 5.13 -0.98
C THR A 98 -7.66 5.93 -1.86
N GLU A 99 -8.22 6.64 -2.83
CA GLU A 99 -7.54 7.50 -3.79
C GLU A 99 -6.85 8.66 -3.08
N GLU A 100 -7.54 9.28 -2.11
CA GLU A 100 -6.96 10.36 -1.32
C GLU A 100 -5.78 9.88 -0.48
N VAL A 101 -5.86 8.69 0.12
CA VAL A 101 -4.76 8.08 0.88
C VAL A 101 -3.57 7.79 -0.02
N ILE A 102 -3.80 7.16 -1.18
CA ILE A 102 -2.75 6.85 -2.15
C ILE A 102 -2.09 8.13 -2.69
N ARG A 103 -2.85 9.23 -2.82
CA ARG A 103 -2.32 10.52 -3.29
C ARG A 103 -1.35 11.17 -2.30
N VAL A 104 -1.56 10.97 -0.99
CA VAL A 104 -0.81 11.72 0.05
C VAL A 104 0.28 10.92 0.73
N VAL A 105 0.27 9.58 0.63
CA VAL A 105 1.29 8.73 1.24
C VAL A 105 2.30 8.27 0.19
N GLU A 106 3.59 8.29 0.53
CA GLU A 106 4.67 7.87 -0.38
C GLU A 106 4.59 6.38 -0.74
N MET A 107 4.85 6.08 -2.02
CA MET A 107 4.61 4.76 -2.62
C MET A 107 5.49 3.64 -2.04
N GLU A 108 6.67 3.94 -1.50
CA GLU A 108 7.56 2.92 -0.92
C GLU A 108 6.92 2.15 0.25
N GLU A 109 5.97 2.76 0.97
CA GLU A 109 5.24 2.09 2.05
C GLU A 109 4.04 1.26 1.57
N VAL A 110 3.67 1.37 0.29
CA VAL A 110 2.43 0.81 -0.27
C VAL A 110 2.68 -0.46 -1.09
N PHE A 111 3.88 -0.64 -1.64
CA PHE A 111 4.21 -1.73 -2.56
C PHE A 111 5.08 -2.84 -1.96
N ASN A 112 4.92 -3.16 -0.68
CA ASN A 112 5.39 -4.44 -0.16
C ASN A 112 4.52 -5.56 -0.72
N ILE A 113 5.03 -6.28 -1.71
CA ILE A 113 4.38 -7.48 -2.22
C ILE A 113 4.82 -8.66 -1.36
N PHE A 114 3.94 -9.62 -1.15
CA PHE A 114 4.27 -10.86 -0.45
C PHE A 114 4.72 -11.94 -1.44
N CYS A 115 5.80 -12.69 -1.16
CA CYS A 115 6.09 -13.90 -1.96
C CYS A 115 4.89 -14.84 -1.83
N PRO A 116 4.31 -15.34 -2.94
CA PRO A 116 3.14 -16.20 -2.92
C PRO A 116 3.40 -17.55 -2.23
N GLU A 117 4.67 -17.92 -2.07
CA GLU A 117 5.08 -19.18 -1.45
C GLU A 117 5.30 -19.06 0.06
N CYS A 118 6.18 -18.14 0.50
CA CYS A 118 6.57 -18.03 1.91
C CYS A 118 5.89 -16.89 2.65
N THR A 119 5.09 -16.06 1.97
CA THR A 119 4.31 -14.93 2.52
C THR A 119 5.11 -13.80 3.17
N ARG A 120 6.45 -13.82 3.07
CA ARG A 120 7.31 -12.72 3.53
C ARG A 120 7.28 -11.55 2.54
N SER A 121 7.56 -10.36 3.06
CA SER A 121 7.68 -9.15 2.24
C SER A 121 8.77 -9.31 1.19
N LEU A 122 8.50 -8.81 -0.01
CA LEU A 122 9.37 -8.85 -1.18
C LEU A 122 9.35 -7.47 -1.81
N HIS A 123 10.55 -6.92 -2.02
CA HIS A 123 10.72 -5.70 -2.80
C HIS A 123 10.37 -5.99 -4.27
N LEU A 124 9.67 -5.06 -4.94
CA LEU A 124 9.27 -5.17 -6.34
C LEU A 124 10.45 -5.63 -7.21
N ASP A 125 11.61 -4.99 -7.08
CA ASP A 125 12.75 -5.21 -7.97
C ASP A 125 13.53 -6.52 -7.76
N TYR A 126 13.13 -7.36 -6.80
CA TYR A 126 13.85 -8.62 -6.55
C TYR A 126 13.42 -9.68 -7.56
N LEU A 127 14.37 -10.21 -8.34
CA LEU A 127 14.12 -11.28 -9.32
C LEU A 127 13.77 -12.63 -8.65
N ILE A 128 14.26 -12.84 -7.44
CA ILE A 128 14.02 -14.01 -6.59
C ILE A 128 13.73 -13.58 -5.16
N CYS A 129 12.92 -14.35 -4.44
CA CYS A 129 12.71 -14.14 -3.02
C CYS A 129 13.96 -14.55 -2.22
N PRO A 130 14.60 -13.64 -1.47
CA PRO A 130 15.82 -13.94 -0.72
C PRO A 130 15.58 -14.92 0.45
N HIS A 131 14.32 -15.20 0.77
CA HIS A 131 13.94 -16.06 1.89
C HIS A 131 13.65 -17.51 1.52
N CYS A 132 13.22 -17.80 0.29
CA CYS A 132 12.86 -19.16 -0.13
C CYS A 132 13.29 -19.51 -1.57
N GLY A 133 13.82 -18.54 -2.33
CA GLY A 133 14.23 -18.75 -3.73
C GLY A 133 13.09 -18.73 -4.75
N CYS A 134 11.83 -18.47 -4.34
CA CYS A 134 10.70 -18.34 -5.27
C CYS A 134 11.00 -17.24 -6.31
N ALA A 135 10.78 -17.49 -7.61
CA ALA A 135 10.88 -16.43 -8.61
C ALA A 135 9.81 -15.36 -8.31
N SER A 136 10.17 -14.08 -8.48
CA SER A 136 9.19 -13.02 -8.27
C SER A 136 8.02 -13.18 -9.22
N PRO A 137 6.76 -13.05 -8.76
CA PRO A 137 5.60 -13.20 -9.64
C PRO A 137 5.50 -12.09 -10.68
N TYR A 138 6.38 -11.10 -10.66
CA TYR A 138 6.40 -9.96 -11.58
C TYR A 138 7.50 -10.08 -12.63
N VAL A 139 7.98 -11.29 -12.95
CA VAL A 139 8.85 -11.51 -14.10
C VAL A 139 8.08 -12.12 -15.27
N CYS A 140 8.47 -11.73 -16.48
CA CYS A 140 7.92 -12.27 -17.71
C CYS A 140 8.31 -13.74 -17.87
N ALA A 141 7.34 -14.65 -18.03
CA ALA A 141 7.59 -16.07 -18.24
C ALA A 141 8.37 -16.40 -19.54
N SER A 142 8.45 -15.46 -20.49
CA SER A 142 9.16 -15.62 -21.77
C SER A 142 10.61 -15.12 -21.72
N CYS A 143 10.86 -13.91 -21.18
CA CYS A 143 12.19 -13.28 -21.25
C CYS A 143 12.84 -13.02 -19.88
N GLY A 144 12.16 -13.32 -18.77
CA GLY A 144 12.70 -13.18 -17.42
C GLY A 144 12.84 -11.75 -16.89
N LYS A 145 12.48 -10.73 -17.69
CA LYS A 145 12.52 -9.33 -17.25
C LYS A 145 11.36 -8.99 -16.32
N PHE A 146 11.61 -8.04 -15.43
CA PHE A 146 10.60 -7.49 -14.54
C PHE A 146 9.47 -6.79 -15.30
N LEU A 147 8.25 -6.95 -14.81
CA LEU A 147 7.01 -6.42 -15.35
C LEU A 147 6.24 -5.71 -14.23
N GLN A 148 5.66 -4.54 -14.54
CA GLN A 148 4.75 -3.92 -13.60
C GLN A 148 3.45 -4.74 -13.45
N PRO A 149 2.83 -4.78 -12.26
CA PRO A 149 1.62 -5.56 -11.97
C PRO A 149 0.48 -5.34 -12.97
N GLU A 150 0.28 -4.11 -13.43
CA GLU A 150 -0.82 -3.67 -14.28
C GLU A 150 -0.59 -3.88 -15.78
N TRP A 151 0.60 -4.33 -16.19
CA TRP A 151 0.91 -4.55 -17.60
C TRP A 151 0.26 -5.83 -18.12
N THR A 152 -0.34 -5.76 -19.31
CA THR A 152 -0.96 -6.91 -19.99
C THR A 152 -0.04 -7.54 -21.04
N VAL A 153 0.99 -6.80 -21.50
CA VAL A 153 1.99 -7.22 -22.49
C VAL A 153 3.38 -6.82 -22.02
N CYS A 154 4.36 -7.71 -22.17
CA CYS A 154 5.76 -7.44 -21.88
C CYS A 154 6.35 -6.48 -22.95
N PRO A 155 6.82 -5.28 -22.58
CA PRO A 155 7.36 -4.32 -23.55
C PRO A 155 8.70 -4.78 -24.15
N TYR A 156 9.38 -5.74 -23.53
CA TYR A 156 10.70 -6.20 -23.96
C TYR A 156 10.65 -7.37 -24.95
N CYS A 157 9.63 -8.23 -24.88
CA CYS A 157 9.52 -9.41 -25.76
C CYS A 157 8.13 -9.62 -26.36
N ARG A 158 7.18 -8.70 -26.14
CA ARG A 158 5.82 -8.68 -26.70
C ARG A 158 4.91 -9.85 -26.29
N HIS A 159 5.37 -10.78 -25.48
CA HIS A 159 4.52 -11.83 -24.93
C HIS A 159 3.51 -11.24 -23.95
N ALA A 160 2.37 -11.91 -23.78
CA ALA A 160 1.45 -11.60 -22.70
C ALA A 160 2.21 -11.52 -21.37
N ALA A 161 1.83 -10.59 -20.50
CA ALA A 161 2.39 -10.42 -19.16
C ALA A 161 1.96 -11.55 -18.21
N GLN A 162 2.08 -12.79 -18.68
CA GLN A 162 1.88 -13.99 -17.89
C GLN A 162 3.01 -14.04 -16.87
N ARG A 163 2.62 -13.77 -15.64
CA ARG A 163 3.43 -13.85 -14.43
C ARG A 163 3.98 -15.27 -14.31
N SER A 164 5.29 -15.42 -14.06
CA SER A 164 5.87 -16.74 -13.88
C SER A 164 5.22 -17.45 -12.69
N ALA A 165 4.44 -18.49 -12.97
CA ALA A 165 4.08 -19.48 -11.96
C ALA A 165 5.34 -20.26 -11.58
N ASN A 166 5.60 -20.39 -10.27
CA ASN A 166 6.75 -21.04 -9.66
C ASN A 166 7.33 -22.20 -10.50
N ARG A 167 8.54 -22.03 -11.04
CA ARG A 167 9.37 -23.16 -11.48
C ARG A 167 10.28 -23.52 -10.31
N ARG A 168 10.00 -24.67 -9.67
CA ARG A 168 10.95 -25.38 -8.83
C ARG A 168 11.68 -26.38 -9.74
N GLU A 169 12.95 -26.11 -10.03
CA GLU A 169 13.94 -27.11 -10.47
C GLU A 169 15.24 -26.86 -9.69
#